data_AF-A0A269TLH0-F1
#
_entry.id   AF-A0A269TLH0-F1
#
_cell.length_a   1.000
_cell.length_b   1.000
_cell.length_c   1.000
_cell.angle_alpha   90.00
_cell.angle_beta   90.00
_cell.angle_gamma   90.00
#
_symmetry.space_group_name_H-M   'P 1'
#
loop_
_entity.id
_entity.type
_entity.pdbx_description
1 polymer ?
#
loop_
_entity_poly.entity_id
_entity_poly.type
_entity_poly.pdbx_seq_one_letter_code
_entity_poly.pdbx_strand_id
1 'polypeptide(L)'
;MLRLHIQNFKKAKFKKFLFILGISSMFAGSLSAIACSAKIDNNQVEITPEDIRLKLTGQGTDISKKVLENKKTIVQLKTAGYEQFTFSDYWWSMDDSRRINVASNLYGVDIEKSLKHNGNKLTIDQIDALPNKEVFFELNSLKKLKEDISNSSMLKVSKTSEDQNNSNKQFKSISLITDEKTLKTQLRVSDSEKEKFSKFVKEKVNENLTEEDVEKLQPWNSYFSYDLIKEKLDLENHNYLFIKDYTSFIIDADFVDSEKYESYTKVNKGIQLADYEINNATKSITLKFTSIHIPYDLELQKTLIAQPYVYTGPRRSTSWLVSVDKTVLSDFDFNEWKFKMVSVDDL
;
A
#
# COMPACT_ATOMS: atom_id res chain seq x y z
N MET A 1 20.97 26.72 46.97
CA MET A 1 21.92 25.59 47.11
C MET A 1 21.19 24.41 47.71
N LEU A 2 20.55 23.58 46.88
CA LEU A 2 19.95 22.30 47.32
C LEU A 2 20.99 21.19 47.17
N ARG A 3 21.25 20.46 48.26
CA ARG A 3 22.13 19.29 48.29
C ARG A 3 21.35 18.07 47.76
N LEU A 4 21.77 17.53 46.62
CA LEU A 4 21.34 16.22 46.13
C LEU A 4 22.33 15.15 46.60
N HIS A 5 21.79 14.14 47.26
CA HIS A 5 22.47 13.01 47.84
C HIS A 5 22.71 11.95 46.74
N ILE A 6 23.97 11.69 46.39
CA ILE A 6 24.36 10.64 45.44
C ILE A 6 24.59 9.35 46.24
N GLN A 7 23.80 8.30 45.97
CA GLN A 7 24.07 6.94 46.43
C GLN A 7 24.69 6.12 45.28
N ASN A 8 25.91 5.65 45.52
CA ASN A 8 26.69 4.79 44.64
C ASN A 8 26.21 3.33 44.73
N PHE A 9 25.72 2.75 43.63
CA PHE A 9 25.49 1.30 43.53
C PHE A 9 26.76 0.58 43.06
N LYS A 10 27.13 -0.45 43.84
CA LYS A 10 28.35 -1.26 43.69
C LYS A 10 28.26 -2.22 42.49
N LYS A 11 29.40 -2.35 41.79
CA LYS A 11 29.68 -3.33 40.72
C LYS A 11 29.62 -4.77 41.23
N ALA A 12 28.78 -5.60 40.63
CA ALA A 12 28.81 -7.06 40.81
C ALA A 12 29.59 -7.72 39.65
N LYS A 13 30.57 -8.56 40.00
CA LYS A 13 31.44 -9.31 39.08
C LYS A 13 30.72 -10.59 38.62
N PHE A 14 30.40 -10.71 37.34
CA PHE A 14 29.96 -11.98 36.75
C PHE A 14 31.18 -12.77 36.24
N LYS A 15 31.46 -13.90 36.91
CA LYS A 15 32.44 -14.91 36.47
C LYS A 15 31.77 -15.90 35.51
N LYS A 16 32.54 -16.30 34.50
CA LYS A 16 32.25 -17.32 33.49
C LYS A 16 31.95 -18.69 34.13
N PHE A 17 30.94 -19.38 33.62
CA PHE A 17 30.87 -20.84 33.63
C PHE A 17 30.52 -21.31 32.20
N LEU A 18 31.35 -22.19 31.69
CA LEU A 18 31.19 -22.92 30.43
C LEU A 18 30.70 -24.34 30.76
N PHE A 19 30.08 -24.96 29.75
CA PHE A 19 30.19 -26.37 29.32
C PHE A 19 28.92 -27.28 29.32
N ILE A 20 28.66 -27.79 28.10
CA ILE A 20 28.21 -29.16 27.68
C ILE A 20 26.72 -29.38 27.31
N LEU A 21 26.52 -29.45 25.98
CA LEU A 21 25.88 -30.49 25.13
C LEU A 21 24.62 -31.25 25.60
N GLY A 22 23.63 -31.33 24.69
CA GLY A 22 23.13 -32.63 24.24
C GLY A 22 21.62 -32.89 24.18
N ILE A 23 21.08 -32.83 22.96
CA ILE A 23 20.07 -33.75 22.36
C ILE A 23 18.59 -33.69 22.82
N SER A 24 17.76 -33.39 21.82
CA SER A 24 16.39 -33.90 21.55
C SER A 24 15.32 -33.76 22.64
N SER A 25 14.34 -32.92 22.36
CA SER A 25 12.96 -33.39 22.21
C SER A 25 12.07 -32.30 21.63
N MET A 26 11.18 -32.74 20.76
CA MET A 26 10.03 -32.02 20.24
C MET A 26 9.42 -31.08 21.28
N PHE A 27 9.35 -29.79 20.95
CA PHE A 27 8.26 -28.95 21.40
C PHE A 27 7.66 -28.29 20.17
N ALA A 28 6.56 -28.92 19.72
CA ALA A 28 5.49 -28.24 19.02
C ALA A 28 4.99 -27.11 19.93
N GLY A 29 5.62 -25.95 19.81
CA GLY A 29 5.10 -24.70 20.30
C GLY A 29 4.28 -24.07 19.19
N SER A 30 3.09 -24.62 18.94
CA SER A 30 2.02 -23.82 18.36
C SER A 30 1.83 -22.63 19.29
N LEU A 31 2.43 -21.49 18.95
CA LEU A 31 2.00 -20.20 19.46
C LEU A 31 0.59 -20.00 18.88
N SER A 32 -0.39 -20.59 19.56
CA SER A 32 -1.75 -20.09 19.55
C SER A 32 -1.64 -18.67 20.06
N ALA A 33 -1.47 -17.73 19.13
CA ALA A 33 -1.60 -16.32 19.40
C ALA A 33 -3.04 -16.15 19.92
N ILE A 34 -3.18 -16.12 21.23
CA ILE A 34 -4.38 -15.65 21.89
C ILE A 34 -4.50 -14.21 21.42
N ALA A 35 -5.38 -13.97 20.45
CA ALA A 35 -5.76 -12.64 20.04
C ALA A 35 -6.36 -11.96 21.27
N CYS A 36 -5.54 -11.17 21.97
CA CYS A 36 -6.02 -10.20 22.93
C CYS A 36 -6.83 -9.17 22.13
N SER A 37 -8.13 -9.43 21.98
CA SER A 37 -9.08 -8.44 21.49
C SER A 37 -9.17 -7.33 22.53
N ALA A 38 -8.41 -6.25 22.32
CA ALA A 38 -8.60 -5.02 23.07
C ALA A 38 -9.96 -4.45 22.66
N LYS A 39 -10.94 -4.51 23.57
CA LYS A 39 -12.25 -3.90 23.41
C LYS A 39 -12.14 -2.40 23.67
N ILE A 40 -12.53 -1.59 22.71
CA ILE A 40 -12.74 -0.14 22.90
C ILE A 40 -14.25 0.07 23.00
N ASP A 41 -14.69 0.89 23.94
CA ASP A 41 -16.08 1.03 24.39
C ASP A 41 -17.11 1.16 23.24
N ASN A 42 -18.24 0.46 23.41
CA ASN A 42 -19.52 0.55 22.69
C ASN A 42 -19.61 0.18 21.20
N ASN A 43 -18.51 -0.07 20.48
CA ASN A 43 -18.53 -0.76 19.19
C ASN A 43 -17.60 -1.98 19.27
N GLN A 44 -18.10 -3.19 19.03
CA GLN A 44 -17.28 -4.41 19.05
C GLN A 44 -16.32 -4.43 17.86
N VAL A 45 -15.24 -3.64 17.94
CA VAL A 45 -14.14 -3.66 16.98
C VAL A 45 -13.04 -4.56 17.55
N GLU A 46 -12.75 -5.65 16.85
CA GLU A 46 -11.61 -6.50 17.19
C GLU A 46 -10.31 -5.80 16.79
N ILE A 47 -9.39 -5.55 17.71
CA ILE A 47 -8.04 -5.06 17.40
C ILE A 47 -7.08 -6.25 17.29
N THR A 48 -6.39 -6.35 16.16
CA THR A 48 -5.47 -7.47 15.86
C THR A 48 -4.03 -7.15 16.30
N PRO A 49 -3.15 -8.15 16.45
CA PRO A 49 -1.72 -7.92 16.67
C PRO A 49 -1.05 -7.04 15.60
N GLU A 50 -1.47 -7.13 14.33
CA GLU A 50 -0.94 -6.28 13.26
C GLU A 50 -1.40 -4.83 13.37
N ASP A 51 -2.60 -4.59 13.87
CA ASP A 51 -3.08 -3.23 14.14
C ASP A 51 -2.25 -2.56 15.24
N ILE A 52 -1.87 -3.33 16.26
CA ILE A 52 -0.96 -2.89 17.33
C ILE A 52 0.43 -2.63 16.77
N ARG A 53 0.96 -3.55 15.94
CA ARG A 53 2.28 -3.37 15.30
C ARG A 53 2.32 -2.11 14.44
N LEU A 54 1.31 -1.89 13.59
CA LEU A 54 1.17 -0.67 12.80
C LEU A 54 1.21 0.58 13.66
N LYS A 55 0.48 0.60 14.78
CA LYS A 55 0.47 1.76 15.69
C LYS A 55 1.84 2.02 16.32
N LEU A 56 2.61 0.98 16.63
CA LEU A 56 3.91 1.09 17.31
C LEU A 56 5.07 1.41 16.36
N THR A 57 5.06 0.84 15.14
CA THR A 57 6.19 0.92 14.21
C THR A 57 5.94 1.82 13.01
N GLY A 58 4.69 2.19 12.75
CA GLY A 58 4.27 2.82 11.51
C GLY A 58 4.17 1.84 10.33
N GLN A 59 4.44 0.54 10.55
CA GLN A 59 4.42 -0.49 9.52
C GLN A 59 3.41 -1.60 9.85
N GLY A 60 2.57 -1.95 8.88
CA GLY A 60 1.52 -2.94 9.06
C GLY A 60 1.19 -3.68 7.77
N THR A 61 0.73 -4.92 7.89
CA THR A 61 0.33 -5.75 6.75
C THR A 61 -0.94 -6.54 7.02
N ASP A 62 -1.72 -6.81 5.98
CA ASP A 62 -2.94 -7.64 6.07
C ASP A 62 -3.11 -8.50 4.80
N ILE A 63 -3.56 -9.73 5.00
CA ILE A 63 -4.03 -10.63 3.95
C ILE A 63 -5.47 -11.04 4.30
N SER A 64 -6.44 -10.52 3.57
CA SER A 64 -7.85 -10.82 3.81
C SER A 64 -8.52 -11.48 2.61
N LYS A 65 -9.23 -12.59 2.85
CA LYS A 65 -10.15 -13.17 1.87
C LYS A 65 -11.48 -12.44 1.99
N LYS A 66 -11.98 -11.85 0.91
CA LYS A 66 -13.24 -11.08 0.91
C LYS A 66 -14.24 -11.68 -0.05
N VAL A 67 -15.49 -11.74 0.38
CA VAL A 67 -16.63 -12.04 -0.48
C VAL A 67 -17.25 -10.71 -0.87
N LEU A 68 -17.29 -10.45 -2.17
CA LEU A 68 -17.86 -9.24 -2.76
C LEU A 68 -19.38 -9.33 -2.84
N GLU A 69 -20.05 -8.21 -3.14
CA GLU A 69 -21.52 -8.17 -3.30
C GLU A 69 -22.02 -9.14 -4.38
N ASN A 70 -21.24 -9.28 -5.45
CA ASN A 70 -21.50 -10.22 -6.54
C ASN A 70 -21.20 -11.70 -6.15
N LYS A 71 -20.92 -11.97 -4.88
CA LYS A 71 -20.57 -13.28 -4.28
C LYS A 71 -19.24 -13.87 -4.76
N LYS A 72 -18.46 -13.16 -5.58
CA LYS A 72 -17.11 -13.58 -5.95
C LYS A 72 -16.18 -13.39 -4.77
N THR A 73 -15.18 -14.26 -4.69
CA THR A 73 -14.17 -14.19 -3.64
C THR A 73 -12.89 -13.62 -4.22
N ILE A 74 -12.28 -12.68 -3.49
CA ILE A 74 -10.97 -12.12 -3.80
C ILE A 74 -10.02 -12.28 -2.62
N VAL A 75 -8.71 -12.21 -2.88
CA VAL A 75 -7.71 -12.02 -1.81
C VAL A 75 -7.18 -10.60 -1.90
N GLN A 76 -7.30 -9.86 -0.80
CA GLN A 76 -6.79 -8.51 -0.66
C GLN A 76 -5.48 -8.53 0.12
N LEU A 77 -4.50 -7.79 -0.38
CA LEU A 77 -3.18 -7.60 0.21
C LEU A 77 -3.05 -6.12 0.57
N LYS A 78 -2.72 -5.82 1.83
CA LYS A 78 -2.48 -4.44 2.27
C LYS A 78 -1.12 -4.29 2.91
N THR A 79 -0.49 -3.17 2.61
CA THR A 79 0.76 -2.73 3.23
C THR A 79 0.60 -1.28 3.67
N ALA A 80 1.17 -0.97 4.84
CA ALA A 80 1.28 0.38 5.37
C ALA A 80 2.71 0.61 5.84
N GLY A 81 3.31 1.74 5.49
CA GLY A 81 4.67 2.11 5.89
C GLY A 81 5.80 1.39 5.12
N TYR A 82 5.48 0.64 4.06
CA TYR A 82 6.44 -0.04 3.18
C TYR A 82 6.62 0.73 1.87
N GLU A 83 6.91 2.03 1.96
CA GLU A 83 6.85 2.97 0.82
C GLU A 83 7.86 2.67 -0.30
N GLN A 84 8.93 1.93 0.00
CA GLN A 84 9.94 1.52 -1.00
C GLN A 84 9.56 0.24 -1.75
N PHE A 85 8.51 -0.45 -1.33
CA PHE A 85 8.10 -1.73 -1.88
C PHE A 85 6.80 -1.61 -2.68
N THR A 86 6.74 -2.31 -3.80
CA THR A 86 5.59 -2.39 -4.72
C THR A 86 5.64 -3.74 -5.44
N PHE A 87 4.48 -4.33 -5.73
CA PHE A 87 4.37 -5.56 -6.53
C PHE A 87 4.52 -5.31 -8.03
N SER A 88 4.37 -4.07 -8.47
CA SER A 88 4.59 -3.63 -9.84
C SER A 88 5.86 -2.78 -9.95
N ASP A 89 6.21 -2.36 -11.17
CA ASP A 89 7.25 -1.36 -11.41
C ASP A 89 6.67 0.07 -11.29
N TYR A 90 5.45 0.20 -10.78
CA TYR A 90 4.71 1.45 -10.64
C TYR A 90 4.00 1.49 -9.28
N TRP A 91 3.56 2.66 -8.87
CA TRP A 91 2.46 2.83 -7.92
C TRP A 91 1.26 3.35 -8.69
N TRP A 92 0.08 2.79 -8.44
CA TRP A 92 -1.15 3.23 -9.07
C TRP A 92 -1.85 4.23 -8.16
N SER A 93 -1.97 5.47 -8.61
CA SER A 93 -2.68 6.52 -7.89
C SER A 93 -4.19 6.25 -7.87
N MET A 94 -4.79 6.35 -6.69
CA MET A 94 -6.23 6.43 -6.50
C MET A 94 -6.81 7.69 -7.13
N ASP A 95 -6.05 8.78 -7.06
CA ASP A 95 -6.41 10.06 -7.63
C ASP A 95 -6.11 10.03 -9.13
N ASP A 96 -7.16 10.21 -9.94
CA ASP A 96 -7.06 10.32 -11.39
C ASP A 96 -6.50 11.69 -11.83
N SER A 97 -6.22 11.85 -13.13
CA SER A 97 -5.63 13.08 -13.65
C SER A 97 -6.50 14.31 -13.39
N ARG A 98 -7.82 14.14 -13.32
CA ARG A 98 -8.77 15.22 -13.04
C ARG A 98 -8.66 15.66 -11.58
N ARG A 99 -8.70 14.73 -10.62
CA ARG A 99 -8.58 15.03 -9.19
C ARG A 99 -7.24 15.67 -8.85
N ILE A 100 -6.15 15.19 -9.45
CA ILE A 100 -4.84 15.83 -9.27
C ILE A 100 -4.82 17.23 -9.92
N ASN A 101 -5.47 17.43 -11.08
CA ASN A 101 -5.59 18.78 -11.66
C ASN A 101 -6.34 19.74 -10.74
N VAL A 102 -7.45 19.31 -10.14
CA VAL A 102 -8.20 20.08 -9.12
C VAL A 102 -7.27 20.42 -7.96
N ALA A 103 -6.59 19.42 -7.40
CA ALA A 103 -5.67 19.61 -6.29
C ALA A 103 -4.55 20.61 -6.65
N SER A 104 -3.79 20.39 -7.73
CA SER A 104 -2.68 21.24 -8.14
C SER A 104 -3.08 22.66 -8.55
N ASN A 105 -4.18 22.85 -9.30
CA ASN A 105 -4.53 24.15 -9.88
C ASN A 105 -5.46 24.98 -9.00
N LEU A 106 -6.41 24.37 -8.27
CA LEU A 106 -7.38 25.12 -7.47
C LEU A 106 -6.91 25.33 -6.04
N TYR A 107 -6.37 24.30 -5.41
CA TYR A 107 -6.05 24.31 -3.98
C TYR A 107 -4.53 24.34 -3.71
N GLY A 108 -3.74 23.85 -4.66
CA GLY A 108 -2.33 23.56 -4.52
C GLY A 108 -2.08 22.18 -3.90
N VAL A 109 -0.90 21.62 -4.18
CA VAL A 109 -0.33 20.50 -3.43
C VAL A 109 0.95 20.99 -2.75
N ASP A 110 1.09 20.71 -1.46
CA ASP A 110 2.16 21.24 -0.61
C ASP A 110 3.58 20.94 -1.13
N ILE A 111 3.77 19.85 -1.87
CA ILE A 111 5.07 19.48 -2.45
C ILE A 111 5.41 20.29 -3.70
N GLU A 112 4.43 20.88 -4.39
CA GLU A 112 4.60 21.63 -5.64
C GLU A 112 5.05 23.09 -5.40
N LYS A 113 5.89 23.32 -4.37
CA LYS A 113 6.25 24.65 -3.85
C LYS A 113 6.91 25.58 -4.86
N SER A 114 7.58 25.02 -5.89
CA SER A 114 8.25 25.83 -6.93
C SER A 114 7.28 26.41 -7.95
N LEU A 115 6.06 25.86 -8.04
CA LEU A 115 4.99 26.46 -8.81
C LEU A 115 4.52 27.70 -8.04
N LYS A 116 5.07 28.87 -8.37
CA LYS A 116 4.39 30.13 -8.07
C LYS A 116 2.95 29.95 -8.55
N HIS A 117 2.00 29.96 -7.62
CA HIS A 117 0.57 29.92 -7.90
C HIS A 117 0.18 31.21 -8.64
N ASN A 118 0.61 31.30 -9.90
CA ASN A 118 0.28 32.38 -10.79
C ASN A 118 -1.20 32.20 -11.15
N GLY A 119 -1.98 33.26 -10.92
CA GLY A 119 -3.46 33.28 -10.90
C GLY A 119 -4.21 32.88 -12.18
N ASN A 120 -3.63 32.09 -13.08
CA ASN A 120 -4.36 31.39 -14.14
C ASN A 120 -4.86 30.04 -13.62
N LYS A 121 -5.64 30.07 -12.53
CA LYS A 121 -6.34 28.87 -12.06
C LYS A 121 -7.36 28.49 -13.14
N LEU A 122 -7.25 27.27 -13.65
CA LEU A 122 -8.34 26.71 -14.46
C LEU A 122 -9.62 26.75 -13.62
N THR A 123 -10.73 27.13 -14.23
CA THR A 123 -12.07 26.97 -13.65
C THR A 123 -12.41 25.49 -13.54
N ILE A 124 -13.40 25.15 -12.69
CA ILE A 124 -13.90 23.77 -12.59
C ILE A 124 -14.36 23.27 -13.97
N ASP A 125 -15.10 24.07 -14.72
CA ASP A 125 -15.56 23.73 -16.07
C ASP A 125 -14.39 23.43 -17.03
N GLN A 126 -13.29 24.17 -16.92
CA GLN A 126 -12.09 23.91 -17.72
C GLN A 126 -11.38 22.62 -17.30
N ILE A 127 -11.40 22.27 -16.02
CA ILE A 127 -10.85 21.01 -15.52
C ILE A 127 -11.72 19.82 -15.93
N ASP A 128 -13.04 19.97 -15.87
CA ASP A 128 -14.00 18.93 -16.28
C ASP A 128 -13.93 18.64 -17.79
N ALA A 129 -13.47 19.61 -18.59
CA ALA A 129 -13.19 19.41 -20.01
C ALA A 129 -11.87 18.67 -20.29
N LEU A 130 -10.97 18.50 -19.31
CA LEU A 130 -9.72 17.78 -19.50
C LEU A 130 -9.93 16.26 -19.55
N PRO A 131 -9.13 15.53 -20.33
CA PRO A 131 -9.18 14.07 -20.33
C PRO A 131 -8.92 13.50 -18.93
N ASN A 132 -9.86 12.70 -18.45
CA ASN A 132 -9.67 11.91 -17.25
C ASN A 132 -8.91 10.62 -17.57
N LYS A 133 -7.76 10.42 -16.93
CA LYS A 133 -6.85 9.31 -17.17
C LYS A 133 -6.32 8.75 -15.86
N GLU A 134 -5.99 7.47 -15.87
CA GLU A 134 -5.26 6.83 -14.78
C GLU A 134 -3.87 7.44 -14.62
N VAL A 135 -3.43 7.51 -13.37
CA VAL A 135 -2.16 8.12 -12.98
C VAL A 135 -1.30 7.06 -12.31
N PHE A 136 -0.08 6.91 -12.81
CA PHE A 136 0.92 6.01 -12.25
C PHE A 136 2.20 6.78 -11.92
N PHE A 137 2.96 6.28 -10.94
CA PHE A 137 4.30 6.77 -10.66
C PHE A 137 5.29 5.61 -10.77
N GLU A 138 6.28 5.73 -11.63
CA GLU A 138 7.29 4.68 -11.84
C GLU A 138 8.14 4.48 -10.58
N LEU A 139 8.44 3.22 -10.26
CA LEU A 139 9.31 2.85 -9.15
C LEU A 139 10.73 3.36 -9.42
N ASN A 140 11.13 4.34 -8.63
CA ASN A 140 12.50 4.84 -8.56
C ASN A 140 12.79 5.19 -7.10
N SER A 141 13.69 6.13 -6.83
CA SER A 141 13.82 6.69 -5.49
C SER A 141 12.61 7.59 -5.15
N LEU A 142 11.96 7.37 -4.00
CA LEU A 142 10.94 8.31 -3.49
C LEU A 142 11.47 9.72 -3.30
N LYS A 143 12.75 9.85 -2.95
CA LYS A 143 13.41 11.16 -2.83
C LYS A 143 13.43 11.85 -4.20
N LYS A 144 13.86 11.13 -5.24
CA LYS A 144 13.85 11.66 -6.61
C LYS A 144 12.43 11.99 -7.08
N LEU A 145 11.45 11.12 -6.82
CA LEU A 145 10.05 11.39 -7.16
C LEU A 145 9.57 12.70 -6.51
N LYS A 146 9.85 12.89 -5.22
CA LYS A 146 9.53 14.13 -4.50
C LYS A 146 10.23 15.35 -5.10
N GLU A 147 11.51 15.24 -5.45
CA GLU A 147 12.28 16.31 -6.10
C GLU A 147 11.72 16.66 -7.49
N ASP A 148 11.41 15.65 -8.32
CA ASP A 148 10.86 15.82 -9.67
C ASP A 148 9.49 16.51 -9.62
N ILE A 149 8.62 16.09 -8.69
CA ILE A 149 7.31 16.73 -8.46
C ILE A 149 7.51 18.17 -7.98
N SER A 150 8.40 18.39 -7.00
CA SER A 150 8.68 19.72 -6.46
C SER A 150 9.20 20.69 -7.51
N ASN A 151 9.92 20.22 -8.53
CA ASN A 151 10.45 21.03 -9.63
C ASN A 151 9.47 21.20 -10.80
N SER A 152 8.36 20.47 -10.80
CA SER A 152 7.38 20.48 -11.88
C SER A 152 5.95 20.40 -11.33
N SER A 153 5.25 19.29 -11.54
CA SER A 153 3.96 18.99 -10.91
C SER A 153 3.74 17.48 -10.88
N MET A 154 2.83 17.00 -10.03
CA MET A 154 2.45 15.59 -9.97
C MET A 154 2.05 15.05 -11.33
N LEU A 155 1.23 15.79 -12.09
CA LEU A 155 0.78 15.38 -13.41
C LEU A 155 1.90 15.33 -14.45
N LYS A 156 2.87 16.25 -14.39
CA LYS A 156 4.01 16.24 -15.33
C LYS A 156 4.95 15.07 -15.09
N VAL A 157 5.07 14.62 -13.83
CA VAL A 157 5.90 13.47 -13.45
C VAL A 157 5.17 12.14 -13.64
N SER A 158 3.83 12.18 -13.57
CA SER A 158 3.00 10.99 -13.70
C SER A 158 3.16 10.27 -15.05
N LYS A 159 2.86 8.99 -15.00
CA LYS A 159 2.79 8.06 -16.13
C LYS A 159 1.35 7.68 -16.38
N THR A 160 1.11 7.18 -17.59
CA THR A 160 -0.16 6.64 -18.06
C THR A 160 -0.06 5.12 -18.25
N SER A 161 -1.17 4.47 -18.60
CA SER A 161 -1.15 3.05 -18.96
C SER A 161 -0.27 2.74 -20.17
N GLU A 162 -0.17 3.67 -21.13
CA GLU A 162 0.67 3.55 -22.33
C GLU A 162 2.16 3.52 -21.99
N ASP A 163 2.60 4.21 -20.94
CA ASP A 163 3.99 4.19 -20.48
C ASP A 163 4.43 2.81 -19.97
N GLN A 164 3.48 1.93 -19.65
CA GLN A 164 3.74 0.54 -19.24
C GLN A 164 3.89 -0.41 -20.44
N ASN A 165 3.76 0.05 -21.70
CA ASN A 165 3.84 -0.80 -22.90
C ASN A 165 5.13 -1.65 -22.95
N ASN A 166 6.25 -1.04 -22.57
CA ASN A 166 7.58 -1.66 -22.66
C ASN A 166 8.04 -2.32 -21.35
N SER A 167 7.24 -2.25 -20.27
CA SER A 167 7.59 -2.88 -19.01
C SER A 167 7.29 -4.37 -19.04
N ASN A 168 7.93 -5.12 -18.13
CA ASN A 168 7.69 -6.55 -18.02
C ASN A 168 6.21 -6.80 -17.68
N LYS A 169 5.53 -7.65 -18.47
CA LYS A 169 4.12 -8.03 -18.28
C LYS A 169 3.79 -8.43 -16.84
N GLN A 170 4.71 -9.08 -16.13
CA GLN A 170 4.52 -9.53 -14.76
C GLN A 170 4.56 -8.40 -13.73
N PHE A 171 5.15 -7.25 -14.04
CA PHE A 171 5.30 -6.11 -13.14
C PHE A 171 4.51 -4.87 -13.59
N LYS A 172 3.56 -5.04 -14.51
CA LYS A 172 2.53 -4.03 -14.80
C LYS A 172 1.56 -3.93 -13.61
N SER A 173 0.84 -2.81 -13.53
CA SER A 173 -0.13 -2.53 -12.44
C SER A 173 -1.27 -3.55 -12.37
N ILE A 174 -1.59 -4.19 -13.50
CA ILE A 174 -2.41 -5.40 -13.53
C ILE A 174 -1.69 -6.46 -14.34
N SER A 175 -1.66 -7.69 -13.85
CA SER A 175 -1.08 -8.84 -14.56
C SER A 175 -1.76 -10.14 -14.17
N LEU A 176 -1.54 -11.19 -14.95
CA LEU A 176 -2.15 -12.50 -14.70
C LEU A 176 -1.20 -13.43 -13.96
N ILE A 177 -1.72 -14.13 -12.97
CA ILE A 177 -1.08 -15.23 -12.26
C ILE A 177 -1.76 -16.52 -12.67
N THR A 178 -0.97 -17.46 -13.18
CA THR A 178 -1.44 -18.73 -13.73
C THR A 178 -0.98 -19.93 -12.92
N ASP A 179 0.05 -19.75 -12.09
CA ASP A 179 0.74 -20.81 -11.37
C ASP A 179 1.59 -20.25 -10.21
N GLU A 180 2.18 -21.16 -9.43
CA GLU A 180 3.03 -20.78 -8.30
C GLU A 180 4.29 -20.00 -8.68
N LYS A 181 4.87 -20.28 -9.86
CA LYS A 181 6.09 -19.61 -10.30
C LYS A 181 5.79 -18.14 -10.61
N THR A 182 4.71 -17.89 -11.36
CA THR A 182 4.22 -16.54 -11.65
C THR A 182 3.79 -15.82 -10.38
N LEU A 183 3.13 -16.50 -9.43
CA LEU A 183 2.81 -15.94 -8.12
C LEU A 183 4.06 -15.49 -7.35
N LYS A 184 5.06 -16.37 -7.21
CA LYS A 184 6.32 -16.03 -6.51
C LYS A 184 7.05 -14.85 -7.13
N THR A 185 7.11 -14.81 -8.46
CA THR A 185 7.76 -13.70 -9.17
C THR A 185 7.00 -12.40 -8.98
N GLN A 186 5.68 -12.38 -9.15
CA GLN A 186 4.87 -11.16 -9.03
C GLN A 186 4.73 -10.67 -7.58
N LEU A 187 4.82 -11.57 -6.61
CA LEU A 187 4.97 -11.21 -5.21
C LEU A 187 6.39 -10.75 -4.88
N ARG A 188 7.37 -10.82 -5.78
CA ARG A 188 8.79 -10.47 -5.53
C ARG A 188 9.43 -11.26 -4.37
N VAL A 189 9.03 -12.51 -4.18
CA VAL A 189 9.56 -13.40 -3.13
C VAL A 189 10.55 -14.44 -3.67
N SER A 190 10.77 -14.48 -4.99
CA SER A 190 11.82 -15.31 -5.58
C SER A 190 13.20 -14.73 -5.24
N ASP A 191 14.23 -15.59 -5.22
CA ASP A 191 15.60 -15.15 -4.87
C ASP A 191 16.09 -14.05 -5.81
N SER A 192 15.81 -14.16 -7.11
CA SER A 192 16.15 -13.13 -8.10
C SER A 192 15.45 -11.79 -7.83
N GLU A 193 14.19 -11.78 -7.41
CA GLU A 193 13.48 -10.54 -7.11
C GLU A 193 13.92 -9.92 -5.78
N LYS A 194 14.25 -10.75 -4.79
CA LYS A 194 14.85 -10.29 -3.52
C LYS A 194 16.21 -9.63 -3.76
N GLU A 195 17.05 -10.20 -4.61
CA GLU A 195 18.33 -9.62 -5.01
C GLU A 195 18.14 -8.28 -5.73
N LYS A 196 17.19 -8.20 -6.67
CA LYS A 196 16.86 -6.94 -7.36
C LYS A 196 16.39 -5.86 -6.38
N PHE A 197 15.54 -6.22 -5.43
CA PHE A 197 15.08 -5.28 -4.41
C PHE A 197 16.24 -4.80 -3.53
N SER A 198 17.09 -5.70 -3.01
CA SER A 198 18.25 -5.33 -2.21
C SER A 198 19.19 -4.37 -2.95
N LYS A 199 19.47 -4.67 -4.22
CA LYS A 199 20.24 -3.79 -5.10
C LYS A 199 19.58 -2.42 -5.27
N PHE A 200 18.29 -2.40 -5.60
CA PHE A 200 17.52 -1.17 -5.79
C PHE A 200 17.57 -0.27 -4.54
N VAL A 201 17.29 -0.82 -3.35
CA VAL A 201 17.25 -0.04 -2.12
C VAL A 201 18.64 0.54 -1.80
N LYS A 202 19.70 -0.25 -1.94
CA LYS A 202 21.07 0.25 -1.70
C LYS A 202 21.46 1.34 -2.70
N GLU A 203 21.11 1.19 -3.97
CA GLU A 203 21.48 2.16 -5.01
C GLU A 203 20.63 3.43 -5.00
N LYS A 204 19.34 3.34 -4.66
CA LYS A 204 18.36 4.42 -4.86
C LYS A 204 17.83 5.02 -3.56
N VAL A 205 17.96 4.33 -2.44
CA VAL A 205 17.49 4.80 -1.13
C VAL A 205 18.68 5.17 -0.25
N ASN A 206 19.56 4.22 0.08
CA ASN A 206 20.76 4.46 0.89
C ASN A 206 21.76 3.29 0.77
N GLU A 207 22.98 3.59 0.30
CA GLU A 207 24.04 2.59 0.08
C GLU A 207 24.59 1.95 1.37
N ASN A 208 24.37 2.59 2.52
CA ASN A 208 24.88 2.15 3.82
C ASN A 208 23.93 1.22 4.57
N LEU A 209 22.81 0.80 3.96
CA LEU A 209 21.86 -0.10 4.59
C LEU A 209 22.45 -1.50 4.74
N THR A 210 22.31 -2.08 5.93
CA THR A 210 22.64 -3.48 6.18
C THR A 210 21.58 -4.39 5.53
N GLU A 211 21.87 -5.68 5.42
CA GLU A 211 20.86 -6.65 4.94
C GLU A 211 19.61 -6.67 5.83
N GLU A 212 19.79 -6.51 7.15
CA GLU A 212 18.68 -6.44 8.10
C GLU A 212 17.81 -5.19 7.87
N ASP A 213 18.42 -4.05 7.53
CA ASP A 213 17.67 -2.83 7.20
C ASP A 213 16.89 -2.98 5.90
N VAL A 214 17.47 -3.65 4.89
CA VAL A 214 16.80 -3.95 3.62
C VAL A 214 15.61 -4.90 3.83
N GLU A 215 15.76 -5.90 4.69
CA GLU A 215 14.66 -6.83 5.01
C GLU A 215 13.46 -6.11 5.64
N LYS A 216 13.71 -5.15 6.54
CA LYS A 216 12.66 -4.32 7.19
C LYS A 216 11.89 -3.41 6.23
N LEU A 217 12.40 -3.20 5.01
CA LEU A 217 11.73 -2.41 3.96
C LEU A 217 10.81 -3.26 3.08
N GLN A 218 10.84 -4.59 3.24
CA GLN A 218 9.91 -5.51 2.58
C GLN A 218 8.73 -5.83 3.50
N PRO A 219 7.53 -6.09 2.95
CA PRO A 219 6.35 -6.37 3.77
C PRO A 219 6.36 -7.77 4.38
N TRP A 220 7.36 -8.61 4.11
CA TRP A 220 7.36 -10.03 4.50
C TRP A 220 7.51 -10.19 6.01
N ASN A 221 6.51 -10.79 6.63
CA ASN A 221 6.50 -11.10 8.05
C ASN A 221 5.54 -12.27 8.35
N SER A 222 5.36 -12.62 9.62
CA SER A 222 4.51 -13.74 10.02
C SER A 222 3.02 -13.58 9.66
N TYR A 223 2.55 -12.36 9.39
CA TYR A 223 1.19 -12.04 8.97
C TYR A 223 1.07 -11.79 7.46
N PHE A 224 2.19 -11.72 6.76
CA PHE A 224 2.26 -11.42 5.33
C PHE A 224 3.37 -12.23 4.67
N SER A 225 3.04 -13.42 4.19
CA SER A 225 4.00 -14.37 3.60
C SER A 225 3.45 -15.02 2.34
N TYR A 226 4.35 -15.55 1.51
CA TYR A 226 3.99 -16.33 0.33
C TYR A 226 3.01 -17.46 0.65
N ASP A 227 3.31 -18.25 1.69
CA ASP A 227 2.51 -19.42 2.04
C ASP A 227 1.09 -19.02 2.46
N LEU A 228 0.94 -17.95 3.25
CA LEU A 228 -0.37 -17.44 3.68
C LEU A 228 -1.22 -16.89 2.53
N ILE A 229 -0.58 -16.27 1.53
CA ILE A 229 -1.25 -15.80 0.31
C ILE A 229 -1.66 -17.01 -0.52
N LYS A 230 -0.73 -17.93 -0.79
CA LYS A 230 -0.96 -19.13 -1.60
C LYS A 230 -2.10 -19.98 -1.04
N GLU A 231 -2.16 -20.20 0.26
CA GLU A 231 -3.23 -20.97 0.92
C GLU A 231 -4.64 -20.42 0.64
N LYS A 232 -4.77 -19.13 0.37
CA LYS A 232 -6.06 -18.48 0.08
C LYS A 232 -6.46 -18.54 -1.39
N LEU A 233 -5.56 -19.02 -2.26
CA LEU A 233 -5.77 -19.12 -3.69
C LEU A 233 -6.01 -20.58 -4.10
N ASP A 234 -6.89 -20.75 -5.07
CA ASP A 234 -7.08 -21.98 -5.82
C ASP A 234 -6.47 -21.80 -7.22
N LEU A 235 -5.15 -22.01 -7.31
CA LEU A 235 -4.40 -21.94 -8.58
C LEU A 235 -4.61 -23.18 -9.46
N GLU A 236 -5.28 -24.21 -8.96
CA GLU A 236 -5.61 -25.40 -9.76
C GLU A 236 -6.74 -25.07 -10.73
N ASN A 237 -7.83 -24.48 -10.23
CA ASN A 237 -9.02 -24.19 -11.02
C ASN A 237 -9.06 -22.76 -11.59
N HIS A 238 -8.37 -21.80 -10.97
CA HIS A 238 -8.48 -20.39 -11.34
C HIS A 238 -7.13 -19.78 -11.71
N ASN A 239 -7.17 -18.82 -12.63
CA ASN A 239 -6.13 -17.80 -12.76
C ASN A 239 -6.52 -16.59 -11.90
N TYR A 240 -5.56 -15.71 -11.61
CA TYR A 240 -5.82 -14.51 -10.84
C TYR A 240 -5.31 -13.27 -11.57
N LEU A 241 -6.18 -12.29 -11.77
CA LEU A 241 -5.74 -10.94 -12.10
C LEU A 241 -5.21 -10.30 -10.83
N PHE A 242 -3.92 -9.99 -10.82
CA PHE A 242 -3.27 -9.30 -9.74
C PHE A 242 -3.27 -7.80 -10.03
N ILE A 243 -4.18 -7.09 -9.36
CA ILE A 243 -4.31 -5.63 -9.39
C ILE A 243 -3.46 -5.08 -8.26
N LYS A 244 -2.50 -4.19 -8.55
CA LYS A 244 -1.41 -3.91 -7.63
C LYS A 244 -1.27 -2.45 -7.25
N ASP A 245 -0.80 -2.26 -6.03
CA ASP A 245 -0.19 -1.03 -5.52
C ASP A 245 -1.07 0.21 -5.66
N TYR A 246 -2.38 0.03 -5.47
CA TYR A 246 -3.34 1.12 -5.50
C TYR A 246 -3.27 1.93 -4.20
N THR A 247 -2.98 3.22 -4.31
CA THR A 247 -2.63 4.07 -3.17
C THR A 247 -3.04 5.53 -3.40
N SER A 248 -3.34 6.26 -2.33
CA SER A 248 -3.58 7.70 -2.39
C SER A 248 -2.28 8.45 -2.16
N PHE A 249 -1.93 9.32 -3.11
CA PHE A 249 -0.71 10.13 -3.05
C PHE A 249 -0.93 11.51 -2.44
N ILE A 250 -2.17 12.00 -2.45
CA ILE A 250 -2.57 13.28 -1.90
C ILE A 250 -3.79 13.12 -1.02
N ILE A 251 -3.80 13.85 0.09
CA ILE A 251 -4.96 13.95 0.96
C ILE A 251 -5.26 15.43 1.22
N ASP A 252 -6.51 15.72 1.51
CA ASP A 252 -6.89 17.05 1.97
C ASP A 252 -6.19 17.35 3.32
N ALA A 253 -5.64 18.55 3.47
CA ALA A 253 -4.87 18.96 4.65
C ALA A 253 -5.66 18.78 5.96
N ASP A 254 -6.98 18.99 5.93
CA ASP A 254 -7.83 18.77 7.10
C ASP A 254 -7.77 17.30 7.59
N PHE A 255 -7.38 16.36 6.73
CA PHE A 255 -7.27 14.94 7.03
C PHE A 255 -5.85 14.45 7.35
N VAL A 256 -4.81 15.24 7.13
CA VAL A 256 -3.40 14.81 7.35
C VAL A 256 -3.18 14.39 8.80
N ASP A 257 -3.65 15.23 9.69
CA ASP A 257 -3.58 15.02 11.13
C ASP A 257 -4.81 14.29 11.66
N SER A 258 -5.73 13.85 10.81
CA SER A 258 -6.94 13.13 11.28
C SER A 258 -6.62 11.76 11.86
N GLU A 259 -5.51 11.13 11.42
CA GLU A 259 -5.15 9.79 11.87
C GLU A 259 -4.86 9.71 13.37
N LYS A 260 -4.33 10.77 13.98
CA LYS A 260 -4.11 10.82 15.45
C LYS A 260 -5.42 10.95 16.24
N TYR A 261 -6.51 11.30 15.57
CA TYR A 261 -7.85 11.40 16.16
C TYR A 261 -8.75 10.22 15.81
N GLU A 262 -8.27 9.25 15.02
CA GLU A 262 -8.99 8.00 14.80
C GLU A 262 -9.11 7.24 16.12
N SER A 263 -10.33 6.79 16.42
CA SER A 263 -10.67 6.04 17.64
C SER A 263 -9.83 4.77 17.83
N TYR A 264 -9.32 4.20 16.74
CA TYR A 264 -8.41 3.08 16.74
C TYR A 264 -7.57 3.04 15.46
N THR A 265 -6.52 2.22 15.44
CA THR A 265 -5.70 2.02 14.24
C THR A 265 -6.10 0.71 13.57
N LYS A 266 -6.25 0.72 12.23
CA LYS A 266 -6.47 -0.50 11.43
C LYS A 266 -5.56 -0.58 10.22
N VAL A 267 -4.99 -1.75 9.98
CA VAL A 267 -4.29 -2.02 8.70
C VAL A 267 -5.31 -2.12 7.56
N ASN A 268 -6.45 -2.79 7.78
CA ASN A 268 -7.46 -3.03 6.74
C ASN A 268 -8.42 -1.84 6.46
N LYS A 269 -8.07 -0.62 6.86
CA LYS A 269 -8.86 0.59 6.55
C LYS A 269 -8.60 1.12 5.14
N GLY A 270 -9.33 2.14 4.72
CA GLY A 270 -9.18 2.78 3.41
C GLY A 270 -9.80 1.97 2.29
N ILE A 271 -9.22 2.04 1.10
CA ILE A 271 -9.78 1.52 -0.14
C ILE A 271 -10.03 0.01 -0.06
N GLN A 272 -11.15 -0.41 -0.62
CA GLN A 272 -11.58 -1.80 -0.79
C GLN A 272 -12.13 -1.98 -2.20
N LEU A 273 -12.02 -3.19 -2.74
CA LEU A 273 -12.77 -3.58 -3.92
C LEU A 273 -14.18 -3.99 -3.50
N ALA A 274 -15.20 -3.31 -4.00
CA ALA A 274 -16.61 -3.62 -3.77
C ALA A 274 -17.12 -4.66 -4.78
N ASP A 275 -16.72 -4.51 -6.04
CA ASP A 275 -17.17 -5.35 -7.16
C ASP A 275 -16.16 -5.25 -8.33
N TYR A 276 -16.23 -6.22 -9.24
CA TYR A 276 -15.50 -6.18 -10.50
C TYR A 276 -16.23 -6.94 -11.62
N GLU A 277 -16.05 -6.43 -12.83
CA GLU A 277 -16.54 -7.04 -14.08
C GLU A 277 -15.38 -7.20 -15.06
N ILE A 278 -15.31 -8.36 -15.71
CA ILE A 278 -14.33 -8.67 -16.76
C ILE A 278 -15.13 -9.06 -18.00
N ASN A 279 -14.94 -8.31 -19.07
CA ASN A 279 -15.58 -8.58 -20.35
C ASN A 279 -14.51 -8.90 -21.38
N ASN A 280 -14.31 -10.20 -21.62
CA ASN A 280 -13.28 -10.70 -22.53
C ASN A 280 -13.53 -10.29 -23.99
N ALA A 281 -14.78 -10.24 -24.44
CA ALA A 281 -15.13 -9.87 -25.81
C ALA A 281 -14.73 -8.44 -26.15
N THR A 282 -14.88 -7.52 -25.20
CA THR A 282 -14.53 -6.10 -25.36
C THR A 282 -13.14 -5.75 -24.81
N LYS A 283 -12.43 -6.73 -24.23
CA LYS A 283 -11.21 -6.55 -23.44
C LYS A 283 -11.33 -5.39 -22.45
N SER A 284 -12.36 -5.42 -21.61
CA SER A 284 -12.57 -4.39 -20.58
C SER A 284 -12.66 -4.98 -19.18
N ILE A 285 -12.11 -4.24 -18.22
CA ILE A 285 -12.19 -4.54 -16.78
C ILE A 285 -12.76 -3.31 -16.08
N THR A 286 -13.86 -3.50 -15.36
CA THR A 286 -14.44 -2.49 -14.48
C THR A 286 -14.14 -2.85 -13.04
N LEU A 287 -13.55 -1.94 -12.28
CA LEU A 287 -13.25 -2.07 -10.86
C LEU A 287 -14.11 -1.07 -10.10
N LYS A 288 -14.90 -1.55 -9.13
CA LYS A 288 -15.67 -0.68 -8.25
C LYS A 288 -15.04 -0.67 -6.86
N PHE A 289 -14.76 0.52 -6.36
CA PHE A 289 -14.10 0.72 -5.09
C PHE A 289 -15.04 1.36 -4.06
N THR A 290 -14.82 1.02 -2.79
CA THR A 290 -15.41 1.67 -1.62
C THR A 290 -14.32 1.91 -0.58
N SER A 291 -14.62 2.61 0.51
CA SER A 291 -13.67 2.91 1.56
C SER A 291 -14.19 2.51 2.94
N ILE A 292 -13.31 1.88 3.74
CA ILE A 292 -13.55 1.67 5.18
C ILE A 292 -12.93 2.84 5.93
N HIS A 293 -13.78 3.67 6.51
CA HIS A 293 -13.38 4.77 7.37
C HIS A 293 -13.35 4.35 8.83
N ILE A 294 -12.39 4.90 9.58
CA ILE A 294 -12.32 4.73 11.03
C ILE A 294 -12.97 5.96 11.66
N PRO A 295 -13.92 5.79 12.61
CA PRO A 295 -14.52 6.93 13.26
C PRO A 295 -13.49 7.69 14.09
N TYR A 296 -13.68 9.00 14.20
CA TYR A 296 -12.85 9.88 15.01
C TYR A 296 -13.41 9.99 16.44
N ASP A 297 -12.53 10.08 17.44
CA ASP A 297 -12.90 10.29 18.85
C ASP A 297 -13.39 11.72 19.13
N LEU A 298 -13.11 12.65 18.22
CA LEU A 298 -13.50 14.05 18.31
C LEU A 298 -14.03 14.52 16.96
N GLU A 299 -14.97 15.46 16.99
CA GLU A 299 -15.36 16.17 15.77
C GLU A 299 -14.17 17.00 15.26
N LEU A 300 -13.67 16.62 14.09
CA LEU A 300 -12.66 17.40 13.38
C LEU A 300 -13.33 18.68 12.87
N GLN A 301 -12.96 19.82 13.45
CA GLN A 301 -13.37 21.11 12.93
C GLN A 301 -12.66 21.34 11.59
N LYS A 302 -13.40 21.22 10.50
CA LYS A 302 -12.92 21.66 9.19
C LYS A 302 -12.77 23.16 9.18
N THR A 303 -11.64 23.65 8.68
CA THR A 303 -11.47 25.08 8.53
C THR A 303 -12.28 25.56 7.32
N LEU A 304 -12.93 26.72 7.43
CA LEU A 304 -13.64 27.33 6.29
C LEU A 304 -12.66 27.90 5.23
N ILE A 305 -11.36 27.85 5.50
CA ILE A 305 -10.30 28.34 4.63
C ILE A 305 -9.77 27.15 3.85
N ALA A 306 -9.91 27.17 2.53
CA ALA A 306 -9.35 26.14 1.67
C ALA A 306 -7.83 26.02 1.89
N GLN A 307 -7.40 24.84 2.33
CA GLN A 307 -6.00 24.48 2.51
C GLN A 307 -5.48 23.71 1.28
N PRO A 308 -4.17 23.77 0.98
CA PRO A 308 -3.60 22.94 -0.05
C PRO A 308 -3.71 21.45 0.32
N TYR A 309 -3.78 20.59 -0.69
CA TYR A 309 -3.61 19.16 -0.48
C TYR A 309 -2.19 18.86 0.00
N VAL A 310 -2.04 17.78 0.75
CA VAL A 310 -0.74 17.31 1.25
C VAL A 310 -0.34 16.03 0.55
N TYR A 311 0.87 16.03 0.02
CA TYR A 311 1.51 14.87 -0.58
C TYR A 311 1.93 13.88 0.51
N THR A 312 1.38 12.67 0.46
CA THR A 312 1.67 11.59 1.41
C THR A 312 2.60 10.53 0.84
N GLY A 313 2.81 10.50 -0.48
CA GLY A 313 3.46 9.38 -1.14
C GLY A 313 2.67 8.06 -0.99
N PRO A 314 3.25 6.91 -1.38
CA PRO A 314 2.58 5.61 -1.36
C PRO A 314 2.56 4.98 0.04
N ARG A 315 2.10 5.74 1.05
CA ARG A 315 2.16 5.35 2.47
C ARG A 315 1.34 4.11 2.79
N ARG A 316 0.24 3.89 2.07
CA ARG A 316 -0.63 2.71 2.19
C ARG A 316 -1.02 2.19 0.82
N SER A 317 -0.67 0.95 0.52
CA SER A 317 -0.97 0.33 -0.76
C SER A 317 -1.93 -0.84 -0.56
N THR A 318 -2.91 -0.94 -1.47
CA THR A 318 -3.84 -2.06 -1.53
C THR A 318 -3.69 -2.76 -2.87
N SER A 319 -3.62 -4.07 -2.83
CA SER A 319 -3.58 -4.92 -4.02
C SER A 319 -4.61 -6.03 -3.89
N TRP A 320 -5.06 -6.58 -5.01
CA TRP A 320 -6.10 -7.60 -5.07
C TRP A 320 -5.72 -8.71 -6.04
N LEU A 321 -5.93 -9.95 -5.61
CA LEU A 321 -5.89 -11.14 -6.43
C LEU A 321 -7.34 -11.52 -6.73
N VAL A 322 -7.74 -11.24 -7.96
CA VAL A 322 -9.11 -11.41 -8.43
C VAL A 322 -9.22 -12.70 -9.23
N SER A 323 -10.01 -13.65 -8.75
CA SER A 323 -10.15 -14.95 -9.40
C SER A 323 -10.86 -14.83 -10.75
N VAL A 324 -10.33 -15.55 -11.74
CA VAL A 324 -10.93 -15.71 -13.07
C VAL A 324 -10.81 -17.18 -13.46
N ASP A 325 -11.89 -17.75 -13.98
CA ASP A 325 -11.86 -19.13 -14.47
C ASP A 325 -10.80 -19.26 -15.57
N LYS A 326 -10.01 -20.34 -15.53
CA LYS A 326 -8.95 -20.60 -16.52
C LYS A 326 -9.48 -20.65 -17.95
N THR A 327 -10.73 -21.04 -18.14
CA THR A 327 -11.41 -21.09 -19.45
C THR A 327 -11.85 -19.72 -19.95
N VAL A 328 -11.99 -18.73 -19.05
CA VAL A 328 -12.42 -17.36 -19.39
C VAL A 328 -11.22 -16.49 -19.78
N LEU A 329 -10.11 -16.61 -19.05
CA LEU A 329 -8.91 -15.80 -19.28
C LEU A 329 -7.64 -16.61 -19.03
N SER A 330 -7.01 -17.09 -20.10
CA SER A 330 -5.76 -17.86 -20.06
C SER A 330 -4.51 -17.03 -20.36
N ASP A 331 -4.67 -15.88 -20.99
CA ASP A 331 -3.60 -14.92 -21.29
C ASP A 331 -4.11 -13.50 -21.07
N PHE A 332 -3.22 -12.59 -20.71
CA PHE A 332 -3.53 -11.21 -20.40
C PHE A 332 -2.33 -10.31 -20.71
N ASP A 333 -2.59 -9.23 -21.44
CA ASP A 333 -1.65 -8.13 -21.59
C ASP A 333 -2.34 -6.83 -21.19
N PHE A 334 -1.86 -6.19 -20.13
CA PHE A 334 -2.40 -4.94 -19.59
C PHE A 334 -2.73 -3.90 -20.68
N ASN A 335 -1.88 -3.79 -21.70
CA ASN A 335 -1.98 -2.76 -22.72
C ASN A 335 -3.02 -3.07 -23.80
N GLU A 336 -3.55 -4.29 -23.85
CA GLU A 336 -4.64 -4.66 -24.75
C GLU A 336 -6.03 -4.46 -24.11
N TRP A 337 -6.08 -4.13 -22.82
CA TRP A 337 -7.30 -4.03 -22.05
C TRP A 337 -7.63 -2.59 -21.66
N LYS A 338 -8.93 -2.29 -21.60
CA LYS A 338 -9.46 -1.01 -21.13
C LYS A 338 -9.87 -1.13 -19.67
N PHE A 339 -9.50 -0.15 -18.87
CA PHE A 339 -9.84 -0.11 -17.45
C PHE A 339 -10.86 0.98 -17.17
N LYS A 340 -11.84 0.66 -16.33
CA LYS A 340 -12.80 1.64 -15.82
C LYS A 340 -12.82 1.53 -14.31
N MET A 341 -12.48 2.62 -13.64
CA MET A 341 -12.57 2.73 -12.19
C MET A 341 -13.85 3.47 -11.83
N VAL A 342 -14.57 2.96 -10.83
CA VAL A 342 -15.80 3.57 -10.32
C VAL A 342 -15.70 3.66 -8.80
N SER A 343 -15.87 4.85 -8.24
CA SER A 343 -16.09 5.02 -6.81
C SER A 343 -17.56 4.78 -6.51
N VAL A 344 -17.86 3.92 -5.53
CA VAL A 344 -19.24 3.70 -5.06
C VAL A 344 -19.72 4.89 -4.23
N ASP A 345 -18.80 5.66 -3.64
CA ASP A 345 -19.11 6.81 -2.80
C ASP A 345 -19.50 8.08 -3.61
N ASP A 346 -19.45 8.01 -4.95
CA ASP A 346 -19.83 9.07 -5.90
C ASP A 346 -21.22 8.85 -6.57
N LEU A 347 -21.99 7.85 -6.11
CA LEU A 347 -23.37 7.54 -6.53
C LEU A 347 -24.36 7.82 -5.40
#